data_AF-A0A958FKP5-F1
#
_entry.id   AF-A0A958FKP5-F1
#
_cell.length_a   1.000
_cell.length_b   1.000
_cell.length_c   1.000
_cell.angle_alpha   90.00
_cell.angle_beta   90.00
_cell.angle_gamma   90.00
#
_symmetry.space_group_name_H-M   'P 1'
#
loop_
_entity.id
_entity.type
_entity.pdbx_description
1 polymer ?
#
loop_
_entity_poly.entity_id
_entity_poly.type
_entity_poly.pdbx_seq_one_letter_code
_entity_poly.pdbx_strand_id
1 'polypeptide(L)'
;MTVLDWLILGGYLGGMIGLSIYLGKNQQNQEDYFVGGRRLPWWAIGISTMATQTSAISFISKPAFVALKPGGGLTWLQYEMAVPLAIIAVMIFLVPL
;
A
#
# COMPACT_ATOMS: atom_id res chain seq x y z
N MET A 1 -9.38 22.17 -13.40
CA MET A 1 -9.29 20.84 -14.02
C MET A 1 -9.36 21.02 -15.51
N THR A 2 -8.23 20.83 -16.17
CA THR A 2 -8.06 20.96 -17.61
C THR A 2 -8.53 19.68 -18.32
N VAL A 3 -8.69 19.75 -19.63
CA VAL A 3 -8.98 18.56 -20.45
C VAL A 3 -7.89 17.50 -20.27
N LEU A 4 -6.64 17.93 -20.08
CA LEU A 4 -5.51 17.04 -19.81
C LEU A 4 -5.69 16.24 -18.51
N ASP A 5 -6.17 16.87 -17.43
CA ASP A 5 -6.39 16.19 -16.14
C ASP A 5 -7.40 15.05 -16.29
N TRP A 6 -8.49 15.28 -17.05
CA TRP A 6 -9.50 14.27 -17.33
C TRP A 6 -8.97 13.13 -18.19
N LEU A 7 -8.13 13.44 -19.19
CA LEU A 7 -7.48 12.41 -20.01
C LEU A 7 -6.55 11.53 -19.18
N ILE A 8 -5.76 12.12 -18.28
CA ILE A 8 -4.87 11.38 -17.37
C ILE A 8 -5.69 10.48 -16.44
N LEU A 9 -6.76 11.02 -15.84
CA LEU A 9 -7.63 10.26 -14.94
C LEU A 9 -8.31 9.09 -15.68
N GLY A 10 -8.90 9.36 -16.84
CA GLY A 10 -9.55 8.35 -17.66
C GLY A 10 -8.57 7.26 -18.14
N GLY A 11 -7.37 7.67 -18.56
CA GLY A 11 -6.30 6.75 -18.95
C GLY A 11 -5.82 5.88 -17.80
N TYR A 12 -5.65 6.44 -16.60
CA TYR A 12 -5.26 5.69 -15.41
C TYR A 12 -6.31 4.64 -15.02
N LEU A 13 -7.58 5.04 -14.94
CA LEU A 13 -8.68 4.12 -14.59
C LEU A 13 -8.86 3.02 -15.66
N GLY A 14 -8.85 3.41 -16.93
CA GLY A 14 -8.91 2.46 -18.04
C GLY A 14 -7.73 1.49 -18.05
N GLY A 15 -6.52 2.00 -17.78
CA GLY A 15 -5.30 1.20 -17.66
C GLY A 15 -5.37 0.20 -16.51
N MET A 16 -5.88 0.60 -15.34
CA MET A 16 -6.06 -0.28 -14.18
C MET A 16 -7.06 -1.41 -14.48
N ILE A 17 -8.20 -1.09 -15.10
CA ILE A 17 -9.18 -2.11 -15.51
C ILE A 17 -8.58 -3.06 -16.55
N GLY A 18 -7.91 -2.52 -17.58
CA GLY A 18 -7.25 -3.31 -18.62
C GLY A 18 -6.19 -4.25 -18.05
N LEU A 19 -5.36 -3.77 -17.13
CA LEU A 19 -4.35 -4.56 -16.43
C LEU A 19 -5.01 -5.68 -15.60
N SER A 20 -6.08 -5.36 -14.88
CA SER A 20 -6.82 -6.32 -14.05
C SER A 20 -7.40 -7.46 -14.90
N ILE A 21 -7.98 -7.14 -16.06
CA ILE A 21 -8.49 -8.14 -17.02
C ILE A 21 -7.33 -8.97 -17.58
N TYR A 22 -6.22 -8.34 -17.95
CA TYR A 22 -5.06 -9.05 -18.49
C TYR A 22 -4.48 -10.06 -17.50
N LEU A 23 -4.25 -9.64 -16.25
CA LEU A 23 -3.74 -10.51 -15.19
C LEU A 23 -4.74 -11.61 -14.80
N GLY A 24 -6.04 -11.30 -14.82
CA GLY A 24 -7.10 -12.26 -14.52
C GLY A 24 -7.15 -13.46 -15.47
N LYS A 25 -6.67 -13.33 -16.72
CA LYS A 25 -6.63 -14.43 -17.70
C LYS A 25 -5.74 -15.59 -17.31
N ASN A 26 -4.72 -15.35 -16.47
CA ASN A 26 -3.76 -16.37 -16.06
C ASN A 26 -4.16 -17.11 -14.77
N GLN A 27 -5.27 -16.74 -14.13
CA GLN A 27 -5.71 -17.35 -12.88
C GLN A 27 -6.59 -18.58 -13.17
N GLN A 28 -6.01 -19.79 -13.09
CA GLN A 28 -6.74 -21.04 -13.43
C GLN A 28 -7.25 -21.79 -12.20
N ASN A 29 -6.60 -21.63 -11.05
CA ASN A 29 -6.96 -22.32 -9.81
C ASN A 29 -6.81 -21.39 -8.58
N GLN A 30 -7.13 -21.94 -7.40
CA GLN A 30 -7.05 -21.21 -6.13
C GLN A 30 -5.62 -20.82 -5.75
N GLU A 31 -4.62 -21.64 -6.11
CA GLU A 31 -3.22 -21.35 -5.81
C GLU A 31 -2.70 -20.14 -6.61
N ASP A 32 -3.07 -20.06 -7.88
CA ASP A 32 -2.78 -18.92 -8.74
C ASP A 32 -3.44 -17.64 -8.18
N TYR A 33 -4.68 -17.77 -7.70
CA TYR A 33 -5.45 -16.64 -7.16
C TYR A 33 -4.95 -16.12 -5.80
N PHE A 34 -4.71 -16.99 -4.82
CA PHE A 34 -4.42 -16.58 -3.44
C PHE A 34 -2.93 -16.32 -3.19
N VAL A 35 -2.03 -17.09 -3.81
CA VAL A 35 -0.59 -17.00 -3.55
C VAL A 35 0.22 -16.64 -4.79
N GLY A 36 -0.45 -16.22 -5.88
CA GLY A 36 0.21 -15.84 -7.13
C GLY A 36 1.01 -17.00 -7.75
N GLY A 37 0.54 -18.24 -7.56
CA GLY A 37 1.22 -19.45 -8.00
C GLY A 37 2.60 -19.65 -7.36
N ARG A 38 2.91 -18.96 -6.25
CA ARG A 38 4.20 -18.97 -5.55
C ARG A 38 5.42 -18.58 -6.42
N ARG A 39 5.18 -17.86 -7.52
CA ARG A 39 6.21 -17.45 -8.50
C ARG A 39 6.62 -15.99 -8.36
N LEU A 40 5.96 -15.22 -7.49
CA LEU A 40 6.24 -13.80 -7.31
C LEU A 40 7.60 -13.61 -6.61
N PRO A 41 8.50 -12.79 -7.16
CA PRO A 41 9.76 -12.48 -6.51
C PRO A 41 9.53 -11.65 -5.25
N TRP A 42 10.41 -11.79 -4.27
CA TRP A 42 10.31 -11.13 -2.96
C TRP A 42 10.10 -9.61 -3.03
N TRP A 43 10.72 -8.94 -4.01
CA TRP A 43 10.59 -7.50 -4.20
C TRP A 43 9.18 -7.10 -4.66
N ALA A 44 8.52 -7.91 -5.50
CA ALA A 44 7.17 -7.62 -5.98
C ALA A 44 6.16 -7.75 -4.83
N ILE A 45 6.36 -8.76 -3.97
CA ILE A 45 5.60 -8.94 -2.74
C ILE A 45 5.82 -7.75 -1.80
N GLY A 46 7.07 -7.30 -1.65
CA GLY A 46 7.41 -6.12 -0.86
C GLY A 46 6.71 -4.84 -1.33
N ILE A 47 6.76 -4.56 -2.65
CA ILE A 47 6.09 -3.40 -3.25
C ILE A 47 4.57 -3.49 -3.05
N SER A 48 3.97 -4.67 -3.28
CA SER A 48 2.55 -4.88 -3.07
C SER A 48 2.16 -4.60 -1.62
N THR A 49 2.93 -5.11 -0.66
CA THR A 49 2.69 -4.90 0.78
C THR A 49 2.77 -3.42 1.15
N MET A 50 3.76 -2.68 0.62
CA MET A 50 3.89 -1.23 0.82
C MET A 50 2.72 -0.45 0.20
N ALA A 51 2.28 -0.85 -1.01
CA ALA A 51 1.15 -0.25 -1.67
C ALA A 51 -0.15 -0.45 -0.87
N THR A 52 -0.38 -1.64 -0.32
CA THR A 52 -1.56 -1.95 0.50
C THR A 52 -1.62 -1.13 1.79
N GLN A 53 -0.48 -0.82 2.41
CA GLN A 53 -0.43 0.01 3.61
C GLN A 53 -0.75 1.49 3.33
N THR A 54 -0.62 1.93 2.08
CA THR A 54 -0.83 3.32 1.69
C THR A 54 -2.27 3.53 1.22
N SER A 55 -3.03 4.33 1.95
CA SER A 55 -4.39 4.73 1.57
C SER A 55 -4.48 6.20 1.23
N ALA A 56 -5.54 6.60 0.52
CA ALA A 56 -5.83 8.00 0.24
C ALA A 56 -5.97 8.83 1.52
N ILE A 57 -6.53 8.24 2.59
CA ILE A 57 -6.65 8.87 3.90
C ILE A 57 -5.25 9.16 4.45
N SER A 58 -4.37 8.15 4.49
CA SER A 58 -3.00 8.33 4.97
C SER A 58 -2.26 9.41 4.17
N PHE A 59 -2.45 9.45 2.85
CA PHE A 59 -1.79 10.41 1.97
C PHE A 59 -2.17 11.86 2.28
N ILE A 60 -3.44 12.12 2.64
CA ILE A 60 -3.92 13.46 2.98
C ILE A 60 -3.68 13.78 4.47
N SER A 61 -4.00 12.84 5.36
CA SER A 61 -4.00 13.07 6.81
C SER A 61 -2.59 13.20 7.39
N LYS A 62 -1.59 12.44 6.93
CA LYS A 62 -0.24 12.53 7.50
C LYS A 62 0.39 13.91 7.28
N PRO A 63 0.46 14.48 6.04
CA PRO A 63 0.99 15.82 5.84
C PRO A 63 0.14 16.90 6.54
N ALA A 64 -1.19 16.77 6.51
CA ALA A 64 -2.08 17.71 7.19
C ALA A 64 -1.81 17.74 8.72
N PHE A 65 -1.62 16.58 9.34
CA PHE A 65 -1.28 16.48 10.76
C PHE A 65 0.07 17.14 11.06
N VAL A 66 1.09 16.88 10.22
CA VAL A 66 2.42 17.46 10.39
C VAL A 66 2.41 18.98 10.23
N ALA A 67 1.65 19.50 9.26
CA ALA A 67 1.63 20.92 8.91
C ALA A 67 0.70 21.76 9.80
N LEU A 68 -0.46 21.24 10.18
CA LEU A 68 -1.53 22.02 10.83
C LEU A 68 -1.55 21.87 12.35
N LYS A 69 -1.04 20.76 12.90
CA LYS A 69 -1.01 20.55 14.36
C LYS A 69 0.26 21.18 14.96
N PRO A 70 0.16 22.01 16.01
CA PRO A 70 1.33 22.47 16.75
C PRO A 70 2.17 21.28 17.25
N GLY A 71 3.45 21.22 16.87
CA GLY A 71 4.33 20.09 17.19
C GLY A 71 4.00 18.78 16.46
N GLY A 72 3.16 18.81 15.43
CA GLY A 72 2.69 17.64 14.68
C GLY A 72 3.83 16.82 14.07
N GLY A 73 4.83 17.47 13.47
CA GLY A 73 6.00 16.80 12.90
C GLY A 73 6.78 15.94 13.89
N LEU A 74 7.15 16.50 15.05
CA LEU A 74 7.88 15.76 16.09
C LEU A 74 7.04 14.63 16.69
N THR A 75 5.74 14.88 16.91
CA THR A 75 4.81 13.85 17.41
C THR A 75 4.68 12.69 16.41
N TRP A 76 4.55 13.02 15.12
CA TRP A 76 4.44 12.03 14.05
C TRP A 76 5.72 11.19 13.90
N LEU A 77 6.89 11.85 13.96
CA LEU A 77 8.17 11.17 13.91
C LEU A 77 8.36 10.20 15.08
N GLN A 78 8.00 10.61 16.30
CA GLN A 78 8.04 9.72 17.46
C GLN A 78 7.15 8.49 17.26
N TYR A 79 5.94 8.67 16.73
CA TYR A 79 5.03 7.57 16.44
C TYR A 79 5.61 6.60 15.40
N GLU A 80 6.07 7.09 14.25
CA GLU A 80 6.64 6.25 13.18
C GLU A 80 7.92 5.52 13.62
N MET A 81 8.71 6.09 14.54
CA MET A 81 9.88 5.40 15.12
C MET A 81 9.49 4.33 16.15
N ALA A 82 8.37 4.51 16.84
CA ALA A 82 7.86 3.52 17.79
C ALA A 82 7.21 2.31 17.10
N VAL A 83 6.64 2.47 15.90
CA VAL A 83 5.92 1.41 15.17
C VAL A 83 6.79 0.16 14.90
N PRO A 84 8.02 0.26 14.35
CA PRO A 84 8.88 -0.91 14.15
C PRO A 84 9.19 -1.65 15.46
N LEU A 85 9.45 -0.91 16.54
CA LEU A 85 9.73 -1.48 17.85
C LEU A 85 8.49 -2.21 18.40
N ALA A 86 7.31 -1.64 18.24
CA ALA A 86 6.04 -2.28 18.61
C ALA A 86 5.79 -3.56 17.81
N ILE A 87 6.09 -3.55 16.50
CA ILE A 87 5.95 -4.74 15.64
C ILE A 87 6.92 -5.84 16.10
N ILE A 88 8.18 -5.51 16.41
CA ILE A 88 9.15 -6.48 16.94
C ILE A 88 8.64 -7.09 18.25
N ALA A 89 8.12 -6.29 19.17
CA ALA A 89 7.54 -6.79 20.41
C ALA A 89 6.36 -7.74 20.14
N VAL A 90 5.44 -7.35 19.24
CA VAL A 90 4.32 -8.21 18.83
C VAL A 90 4.81 -9.53 18.24
N MET A 91 5.82 -9.51 17.38
CA MET A 91 6.40 -10.73 16.79
C MET A 91 6.98 -11.67 17.85
N ILE A 92 7.62 -11.14 18.89
CA ILE A 92 8.21 -11.96 19.96
C ILE A 92 7.14 -12.58 20.89
N PHE A 93 6.10 -11.82 21.23
CA PHE A 93 5.13 -12.25 22.25
C PHE A 93 3.87 -12.92 21.72
N LEU A 94 3.43 -12.57 20.50
CA LEU A 94 2.13 -13.00 19.95
C LEU A 94 2.25 -13.97 18.77
N VAL A 95 3.35 -13.96 18.02
CA VAL A 95 3.52 -14.90 16.91
C VAL A 95 4.08 -16.21 17.46
N PRO A 96 3.35 -17.34 17.34
CA PRO A 96 3.89 -18.64 17.73
C PRO A 96 5.04 -18.99 16.76
N LEU A 97 6.20 -19.32 17.36
CA LEU A 97 7.38 -19.83 16.64
C LEU A 97 7.12 -21.24 16.08
#